data_AF-A0A7J2QYC6-F1
#
_entry.id   AF-A0A7J2QYC6-F1
#
_cell.length_a   1.000
_cell.length_b   1.000
_cell.length_c   1.000
_cell.angle_alpha   90.00
_cell.angle_beta   90.00
_cell.angle_gamma   90.00
#
_symmetry.space_group_name_H-M   'P 1'
#
loop_
_entity.id
_entity.type
_entity.pdbx_description
1 polymer ?
#
loop_
_entity_poly.entity_id
_entity_poly.type
_entity_poly.pdbx_seq_one_letter_code
_entity_poly.pdbx_strand_id
1 'polypeptide(L)'
;MEFRRLIGAPKIRFAKPEDLSEILGITPGAVSPLGLVNDTNNKVTSIVDNNIWNSEEICCHPNVNTETLQIPGSDFRKLIKASRTSMEVKDLPYFEPECTLNE
;
A
#
# COMPACT_ATOMS: atom_id res chain seq x y z
N MET A 1 16.29 9.25 5.34
CA MET A 1 16.94 8.14 6.09
C MET A 1 16.03 7.49 7.14
N GLU A 2 14.92 8.12 7.52
CA GLU A 2 14.08 7.68 8.64
C GLU A 2 13.10 6.54 8.29
N PHE A 3 12.47 6.59 7.12
CA PHE A 3 11.51 5.57 6.66
C PHE A 3 12.06 4.14 6.69
N ARG A 4 13.29 3.91 6.19
CA ARG A 4 13.94 2.59 6.22
C ARG A 4 14.12 2.01 7.62
N ARG A 5 14.39 2.87 8.60
CA ARG A 5 14.58 2.47 10.00
C ARG A 5 13.23 2.09 10.60
N LEU A 6 12.20 2.87 10.29
CA LEU A 6 10.83 2.63 10.74
C LEU A 6 10.28 1.29 10.25
N ILE A 7 10.57 0.93 9.00
CA ILE A 7 10.12 -0.35 8.41
C ILE A 7 11.11 -1.51 8.63
N GLY A 8 12.23 -1.30 9.33
CA GLY A 8 13.22 -2.34 9.61
C GLY A 8 13.98 -2.86 8.39
N ALA A 9 14.03 -2.11 7.28
CA ALA A 9 14.65 -2.55 6.04
C ALA A 9 16.08 -1.98 5.87
N PRO A 10 17.10 -2.81 5.57
CA PRO A 10 18.47 -2.32 5.38
C PRO A 10 18.63 -1.49 4.09
N LYS A 11 17.90 -1.84 3.03
CA LYS A 11 17.83 -1.10 1.77
C LYS A 11 16.43 -1.22 1.16
N ILE A 12 15.94 -0.12 0.61
CA ILE A 12 14.65 -0.05 -0.09
C ILE A 12 14.92 0.25 -1.56
N ARG A 13 14.17 -0.40 -2.44
CA ARG A 13 14.10 -0.12 -3.87
C ARG A 13 12.64 -0.25 -4.28
N PHE A 14 12.25 0.41 -5.37
CA PHE A 14 10.95 0.13 -5.98
C PHE A 14 10.91 -1.31 -6.52
N ALA A 15 9.74 -1.93 -6.42
CA ALA A 15 9.48 -3.25 -7.00
C ALA A 15 9.60 -3.16 -8.53
N LYS A 16 10.04 -4.24 -9.16
CA LYS A 16 10.04 -4.32 -10.62
C LYS A 16 8.62 -4.61 -11.13
N PRO A 17 8.28 -4.22 -12.37
CA PRO A 17 6.99 -4.56 -12.97
C PRO A 17 6.68 -6.06 -12.94
N GLU A 18 7.68 -6.91 -13.15
CA GLU A 18 7.52 -8.36 -13.15
C GLU A 18 7.11 -8.88 -11.76
N ASP A 19 7.73 -8.35 -10.69
CA ASP A 19 7.40 -8.72 -9.31
C ASP A 19 5.95 -8.32 -8.97
N LEU A 20 5.49 -7.15 -9.43
CA LEU A 20 4.11 -6.70 -9.22
C LEU A 20 3.10 -7.62 -9.91
N SER A 21 3.41 -8.04 -11.14
CA SER A 21 2.54 -8.94 -11.90
C SER A 21 2.51 -10.35 -11.30
N GLU A 22 3.67 -10.91 -10.94
CA GLU A 22 3.77 -12.27 -10.40
C GLU A 22 3.21 -12.41 -8.99
N ILE A 23 3.40 -11.40 -8.13
CA ILE A 23 3.04 -11.48 -6.72
C ILE A 23 1.65 -10.90 -6.46
N LEU A 24 1.35 -9.75 -7.06
CA LEU A 24 0.13 -9.00 -6.80
C LEU A 24 -0.87 -9.03 -7.97
N GLY A 25 -0.49 -9.57 -9.13
CA GLY A 25 -1.37 -9.63 -10.30
C GLY A 25 -1.70 -8.26 -10.90
N ILE A 26 -0.86 -7.24 -10.67
CA ILE A 26 -1.12 -5.86 -11.10
C ILE A 26 0.01 -5.30 -11.97
N THR A 27 -0.31 -4.28 -12.76
CA THR A 27 0.65 -3.54 -13.58
C THR A 27 1.10 -2.24 -12.89
N PRO A 28 2.28 -1.69 -13.24
CA PRO A 28 2.67 -0.36 -12.79
C PRO A 28 1.60 0.68 -13.13
N GLY A 29 1.29 1.56 -12.17
CA GLY A 29 0.23 2.57 -12.30
C GLY A 29 -1.15 2.10 -11.86
N ALA A 30 -1.39 0.80 -11.67
CA ALA A 30 -2.62 0.24 -11.13
C ALA A 30 -2.44 -0.33 -9.70
N VAL A 31 -1.43 0.16 -8.98
CA VAL A 31 -1.09 -0.33 -7.64
C VAL A 31 -2.23 -0.04 -6.66
N SER A 32 -2.67 -1.08 -5.96
CA SER A 32 -3.79 -1.00 -5.03
C SER A 32 -3.60 -1.94 -3.83
N PRO A 33 -4.07 -1.55 -2.63
CA PRO A 33 -4.12 -2.46 -1.49
C PRO A 33 -4.99 -3.70 -1.74
N LEU A 34 -5.94 -3.63 -2.68
CA LEU A 34 -6.77 -4.78 -3.05
C LEU A 34 -5.98 -5.88 -3.75
N GLY A 35 -4.82 -5.59 -4.32
CA GLY A 35 -3.93 -6.59 -4.91
C GLY A 35 -3.35 -7.57 -3.90
N LEU A 36 -3.39 -7.24 -2.59
CA LEU A 36 -2.88 -8.11 -1.52
C LEU A 36 -3.62 -9.46 -1.45
N VAL A 37 -4.85 -9.54 -1.96
CA VAL A 37 -5.59 -10.81 -2.05
C VAL A 37 -4.93 -11.80 -3.01
N ASN A 38 -4.12 -11.32 -3.96
CA ASN A 38 -3.43 -12.14 -4.94
C ASN A 38 -2.11 -12.71 -4.40
N ASP A 39 -1.57 -12.18 -3.30
CA ASP A 39 -0.33 -12.66 -2.66
C ASP A 39 -0.56 -13.96 -1.88
N THR A 40 -0.81 -15.04 -2.61
CA THR A 40 -1.09 -16.37 -2.05
C THR A 40 0.09 -17.03 -1.36
N ASN A 41 1.31 -16.55 -1.64
CA ASN A 41 2.57 -17.08 -1.12
C ASN A 41 3.15 -16.23 0.03
N ASN A 42 2.40 -15.21 0.51
CA ASN A 42 2.81 -14.32 1.59
C ASN A 42 4.19 -13.67 1.37
N LYS A 43 4.46 -13.25 0.13
CA LYS A 43 5.73 -12.60 -0.24
C LYS A 43 5.74 -11.12 0.12
N VAL A 44 4.58 -10.52 0.37
CA VAL A 44 4.44 -9.10 0.70
C VAL A 44 4.29 -8.93 2.20
N THR A 45 4.83 -7.83 2.73
CA THR A 45 4.48 -7.31 4.06
C THR A 45 3.84 -5.95 3.86
N SER A 46 2.58 -5.84 4.26
CA SER A 46 1.82 -4.59 4.17
C SER A 46 2.13 -3.70 5.37
N ILE A 47 2.42 -2.44 5.10
CA ILE A 47 2.61 -1.41 6.14
C ILE A 47 1.59 -0.32 5.87
N VAL A 48 0.67 -0.11 6.82
CA VAL A 48 -0.43 0.84 6.69
C VAL A 48 -0.21 1.99 7.66
N ASP A 49 -0.38 3.22 7.19
CA ASP A 49 -0.36 4.39 8.07
C ASP A 49 -1.54 4.36 9.05
N ASN A 50 -1.30 4.77 10.29
CA ASN A 50 -2.30 4.78 11.33
C ASN A 50 -3.51 5.69 11.01
N ASN A 51 -3.29 6.82 10.31
CA ASN A 51 -4.40 7.70 9.92
C ASN A 51 -5.29 7.04 8.86
N ILE A 52 -4.69 6.29 7.93
CA ILE A 52 -5.44 5.52 6.92
C ILE A 52 -6.16 4.36 7.58
N TRP A 53 -5.50 3.63 8.49
CA TRP A 53 -6.11 2.48 9.15
C TRP A 53 -7.36 2.85 9.97
N ASN A 54 -7.36 4.03 10.57
CA ASN A 54 -8.46 4.55 11.39
C ASN A 54 -9.45 5.43 10.62
N SER A 55 -9.27 5.64 9.31
CA SER A 55 -10.22 6.43 8.53
C SER A 55 -11.59 5.76 8.45
N GLU A 56 -12.62 6.59 8.32
CA GLU A 56 -14.00 6.12 8.13
C GLU A 56 -14.20 5.54 6.73
N GLU A 57 -13.45 6.03 5.75
CA GLU A 57 -13.51 5.61 4.36
C GLU A 57 -12.12 5.62 3.73
N ILE A 58 -11.91 4.76 2.73
CA ILE A 58 -10.68 4.65 1.96
C ILE A 58 -11.03 4.65 0.48
N CYS A 59 -10.31 5.47 -0.28
CA CYS A 59 -10.41 5.48 -1.74
C CYS A 59 -9.20 4.77 -2.33
N CYS A 60 -9.44 3.77 -3.19
CA CYS A 60 -8.38 3.07 -3.90
C CYS A 60 -8.84 2.56 -5.27
N HIS A 61 -7.90 2.37 -6.18
CA HIS A 61 -8.17 1.77 -7.49
C HIS A 61 -8.48 0.27 -7.35
N PRO A 62 -9.46 -0.31 -8.07
CA PRO A 62 -9.76 -1.75 -8.02
C PRO A 62 -8.81 -2.59 -8.87
N ASN A 63 -7.49 -2.48 -8.63
CA ASN A 63 -6.43 -3.12 -9.44
C ASN A 63 -6.41 -2.69 -10.93
N VAL A 64 -7.20 -1.68 -11.28
CA VAL A 64 -7.20 -0.98 -12.58
C VAL A 64 -7.23 0.52 -12.31
N ASN A 65 -6.42 1.28 -13.03
CA ASN A 65 -6.23 2.72 -12.79
C ASN A 65 -7.31 3.61 -13.43
N THR A 66 -8.34 3.01 -14.02
CA THR A 66 -9.43 3.71 -14.70
C THR A 66 -10.63 3.99 -13.80
N GLU A 67 -10.65 3.42 -12.59
CA GLU A 67 -11.78 3.48 -11.66
C GLU A 67 -11.28 3.70 -10.23
N THR A 68 -12.11 4.29 -9.38
CA THR A 68 -11.81 4.47 -7.95
C THR A 68 -12.96 3.91 -7.15
N LEU A 69 -12.66 3.01 -6.21
CA LEU A 69 -13.61 2.51 -5.23
C LEU A 69 -13.47 3.32 -3.94
N GLN A 70 -14.62 3.69 -3.38
CA GLN A 70 -14.74 4.19 -2.02
C GLN A 70 -15.27 3.05 -1.15
N ILE A 71 -14.49 2.69 -0.14
CA ILE A 71 -14.76 1.53 0.73
C ILE A 71 -14.84 2.04 2.16
N PRO A 72 -15.89 1.68 2.94
CA PRO A 72 -15.91 1.95 4.36
C PRO A 72 -14.66 1.37 5.04
N GLY A 73 -14.00 2.14 5.91
CA GLY A 73 -12.77 1.73 6.58
C GLY A 73 -12.96 0.42 7.36
N SER A 74 -14.16 0.17 7.89
CA SER A 74 -14.50 -1.11 8.54
C SER A 74 -14.40 -2.30 7.58
N ASP A 75 -14.84 -2.16 6.34
CA ASP A 75 -14.78 -3.21 5.33
C ASP A 75 -13.40 -3.34 4.71
N PHE A 76 -12.68 -2.23 4.53
CA PHE A 76 -11.26 -2.27 4.19
C PHE A 76 -10.46 -3.09 5.22
N ARG A 77 -10.66 -2.83 6.52
CA ARG A 77 -10.00 -3.60 7.58
C ARG A 77 -10.36 -5.09 7.53
N LYS A 78 -11.58 -5.46 7.13
CA LYS A 78 -11.95 -6.87 6.90
C LYS A 78 -11.23 -7.46 5.69
N LEU A 79 -11.16 -6.74 4.58
CA LEU A 79 -10.47 -7.17 3.36
C LEU A 79 -8.99 -7.44 3.62
N ILE A 80 -8.30 -6.53 4.29
CA ILE A 80 -6.88 -6.72 4.60
C ILE A 80 -6.67 -7.86 5.60
N LYS A 81 -7.52 -8.01 6.61
CA LYS A 81 -7.44 -9.14 7.55
C LYS A 81 -7.78 -10.49 6.89
N ALA A 82 -8.55 -10.48 5.81
CA ALA A 82 -8.85 -11.67 5.02
C ALA A 82 -7.71 -12.05 4.07
N SER A 83 -6.82 -11.11 3.72
CA SER A 83 -5.60 -11.45 3.00
C SER A 83 -4.66 -12.25 3.91
N ARG A 84 -3.84 -13.10 3.31
CA ARG A 84 -2.89 -13.96 4.04
C ARG A 84 -1.58 -13.24 4.38
N THR A 85 -1.46 -12.00 3.96
CA THR A 85 -0.28 -11.14 4.06
C THR A 85 -0.01 -10.73 5.51
N SER A 86 1.26 -10.61 5.89
CA SER A 86 1.63 -9.93 7.13
C SER A 86 1.30 -8.43 7.04
N MET A 87 0.77 -7.86 8.14
CA MET A 87 0.38 -6.46 8.20
C MET A 87 0.91 -5.80 9.47
N GLU A 88 1.47 -4.59 9.29
CA GLU A 88 1.89 -3.71 10.37
C GLU A 88 1.20 -2.34 10.21
N VAL A 89 0.59 -1.85 11.28
CA VAL A 89 0.09 -0.46 11.33
C VAL A 89 1.13 0.38 12.04
N LYS A 90 1.57 1.48 11.42
CA LYS A 90 2.60 2.37 11.96
C LYS A 90 2.22 3.83 11.72
N ASP A 91 2.69 4.72 12.58
CA ASP A 91 2.69 6.15 12.29
C ASP A 91 3.83 6.44 11.31
N LEU A 92 3.48 6.59 10.02
CA LEU A 92 4.46 6.84 8.97
C LEU A 92 4.76 8.35 8.92
N PRO A 93 6.04 8.75 8.80
CA PRO A 93 6.37 10.15 8.68
C PRO A 93 5.84 10.69 7.36
N TYR A 94 5.01 11.72 7.44
CA TYR A 94 4.66 12.53 6.29
C TYR A 94 5.79 13.55 6.08
N PHE A 95 6.44 13.48 4.93
CA PHE A 95 7.35 14.52 4.49
C PHE A 95 6.57 15.42 3.55
N GLU A 96 6.34 16.67 3.96
CA GLU A 96 5.81 17.65 3.03
C GLU A 96 6.74 17.70 1.81
N PRO A 97 6.21 17.55 0.58
CA PRO A 97 7.02 17.76 -0.60
C PRO A 97 7.51 19.21 -0.57
N GLU A 98 8.83 19.42 -0.59
CA GLU A 98 9.39 20.75 -0.81
C GLU A 98 8.88 21.24 -2.15
N CYS A 99 7.90 22.14 -2.12
CA CYS A 99 7.38 22.79 -3.30
C CYS A 99 8.42 23.83 -3.74
N THR A 100 9.49 23.39 -4.41
CA THR A 100 10.34 24.30 -5.18
C THR A 100 9.53 24.73 -6.39
N LEU A 101 8.72 25.77 -6.20
CA LEU A 101 8.31 26.67 -7.27
C LEU A 101 9.59 27.31 -7.79
N ASN A 102 10.21 26.67 -8.78
CA ASN A 102 11.16 27.37 -9.63
C ASN A 102 10.30 28.30 -10.50
N GLU A 103 10.36 29.59 -10.18
CA GLU A 103 9.91 30.68 -11.07
C GLU A 103 10.65 30.63 -12.42
#